data_AF-A0A1U7TXN9-F1
#
_entry.id   AF-A0A1U7TXN9-F1
#
_cell.length_a   1.000
_cell.length_b   1.000
_cell.length_c   1.000
_cell.angle_alpha   90.00
_cell.angle_beta   90.00
_cell.angle_gamma   90.00
#
_symmetry.space_group_name_H-M   'P 1'
#
loop_
_entity.id
_entity.type
_entity.pdbx_description
1 polymer ?
#
loop_
_entity_poly.entity_id
_entity_poly.type
_entity_poly.pdbx_seq_one_letter_code
_entity_poly.pdbx_strand_id
1 'polypeptide(L)'
;MKQQVLGPSKAPHGTFHRKGEMAIWPFSVLWKVSDPTLFQMTLVAALLATVLGNCGPPPRLPFATPINEMNMTDFKTGHILRYTCRPGYSRVSSNQILTCKHTGLWGYTNFCIKKRCRSPGDLPNGKVEVKTDLFFGSQIEFSCSEGYILIGSTTSHCDIQDRGVDWSNPLPACVIAKCVPPPKISNGKHSGGDEDIYTYGSSVTYSCDPLFSLLGNASISCTVENKTAGVWSSSPPTCEKINCPRPHVPHGNIVSGFGSTYVYQDSILFNCQKGFRLNGSNLIHCGADNKWNPSPPICEPSSCTDLPDIPHASWDRYLSPPKEEVHVVGTVLKYHCHLGYKPATNEPTTVTCQENLRWTSYKGCKEICCPIPKLQISEITQHKRSHPANDCVYFYGDQVSYSCYEDHKLLATCRADGTWNPQTPSCDDRCNFPPRIVHGHYKRNKFYAFFKEVTYECDEGYTLVGEATISCSSSMWSSPVPQCKALCVKPEIANGRLSVDKDHYVESENVTIQCDSGYGVVGTQSITCSENRIWYPEVPTCEWEVPEGCEQVLAGRRLMQCLLNPEDVKMALELYKLSLEIDLLELQREKERYPAPVK
;
A
#
# COMPACT_ATOMS: atom_id res chain seq x y z
N MET A 1 -47.25 -44.30 41.30
CA MET A 1 -48.41 -45.19 41.51
C MET A 1 -49.07 -45.44 40.16
N LYS A 2 -49.38 -46.73 39.89
CA LYS A 2 -50.14 -47.40 38.82
C LYS A 2 -51.03 -46.53 37.88
N GLN A 3 -51.29 -46.83 36.60
CA GLN A 3 -51.29 -48.12 35.87
C GLN A 3 -51.34 -47.92 34.33
N GLN A 4 -50.84 -48.93 33.59
CA GLN A 4 -50.83 -49.15 32.13
C GLN A 4 -52.19 -49.57 31.54
N VAL A 5 -52.36 -49.50 30.20
CA VAL A 5 -52.59 -50.61 29.22
C VAL A 5 -52.26 -50.09 27.78
N LEU A 6 -51.16 -50.47 27.09
CA LEU A 6 -50.92 -51.57 26.09
C LEU A 6 -51.76 -51.50 24.79
N GLY A 7 -51.29 -51.51 23.52
CA GLY A 7 -50.00 -51.68 22.80
C GLY A 7 -50.24 -51.49 21.27
N PRO A 8 -49.41 -52.01 20.33
CA PRO A 8 -48.04 -51.61 20.01
C PRO A 8 -47.78 -51.22 18.52
N SER A 9 -46.52 -50.84 18.27
CA SER A 9 -45.88 -50.18 17.13
C SER A 9 -45.35 -51.10 16.00
N LYS A 10 -45.12 -50.52 14.81
CA LYS A 10 -44.07 -50.95 13.86
C LYS A 10 -43.71 -49.84 12.85
N ALA A 11 -42.42 -49.49 12.81
CA ALA A 11 -41.65 -48.91 11.70
C ALA A 11 -40.53 -49.95 11.35
N PRO A 12 -39.67 -49.85 10.30
CA PRO A 12 -39.21 -48.64 9.60
C PRO A 12 -38.89 -48.78 8.08
N HIS A 13 -38.35 -47.69 7.54
CA HIS A 13 -37.66 -47.44 6.27
C HIS A 13 -37.09 -48.64 5.47
N GLY A 14 -37.27 -48.56 4.14
CA GLY A 14 -36.47 -49.25 3.14
C GLY A 14 -36.55 -48.55 1.77
N THR A 15 -35.46 -47.89 1.38
CA THR A 15 -35.16 -47.40 0.03
C THR A 15 -34.96 -48.55 -0.95
N PHE A 16 -35.51 -48.47 -2.17
CA PHE A 16 -35.05 -49.25 -3.32
C PHE A 16 -35.17 -48.45 -4.63
N HIS A 17 -34.02 -48.23 -5.26
CA HIS A 17 -33.86 -47.91 -6.68
C HIS A 17 -34.15 -49.17 -7.51
N ARG A 18 -34.90 -49.06 -8.61
CA ARG A 18 -34.62 -49.85 -9.82
C ARG A 18 -35.18 -49.21 -11.09
N LYS A 19 -34.28 -49.03 -12.06
CA LYS A 19 -34.51 -48.73 -13.47
C LYS A 19 -35.52 -49.69 -14.11
N GLY A 20 -36.30 -49.15 -15.04
CA GLY A 20 -37.05 -49.91 -16.05
C GLY A 20 -37.74 -48.95 -17.01
N GLU A 21 -37.08 -48.66 -18.12
CA GLU A 21 -37.64 -47.94 -19.27
C GLU A 21 -39.02 -48.49 -19.65
N MET A 22 -40.01 -47.61 -19.82
CA MET A 22 -41.19 -47.93 -20.59
C MET A 22 -41.34 -46.89 -21.70
N ALA A 23 -41.03 -47.40 -22.89
CA ALA A 23 -41.12 -46.73 -24.16
C ALA A 23 -42.52 -46.18 -24.41
N ILE A 24 -42.52 -44.98 -24.99
CA ILE A 24 -43.60 -44.36 -25.72
C ILE A 24 -44.17 -45.40 -26.71
N TRP A 25 -45.42 -45.81 -26.51
CA TRP A 25 -46.18 -46.54 -27.53
C TRP A 25 -46.98 -45.53 -28.36
N PRO A 26 -46.69 -45.41 -29.66
CA PRO A 26 -47.53 -44.70 -30.59
C PRO A 26 -48.71 -45.59 -30.99
N PHE A 27 -49.91 -45.02 -31.02
CA PHE A 27 -51.03 -45.60 -31.75
C PHE A 27 -50.76 -45.46 -33.24
N SER A 28 -50.27 -46.53 -33.86
CA SER A 28 -50.40 -46.78 -35.29
C SER A 28 -50.37 -48.29 -35.51
N VAL A 29 -51.55 -48.89 -35.33
CA VAL A 29 -51.85 -50.26 -35.71
C VAL A 29 -52.15 -50.30 -37.21
N LEU A 30 -51.78 -51.43 -37.85
CA LEU A 30 -52.17 -51.96 -39.18
C LEU A 30 -51.30 -51.42 -40.36
N TRP A 31 -50.54 -52.21 -41.14
CA TRP A 31 -50.64 -53.62 -41.60
C TRP A 31 -49.27 -54.19 -42.06
N LYS A 32 -49.16 -55.54 -42.07
CA LYS A 32 -48.61 -56.44 -43.11
C LYS A 32 -47.72 -57.56 -42.55
N VAL A 33 -48.35 -58.69 -42.23
CA VAL A 33 -47.85 -59.98 -42.71
C VAL A 33 -48.60 -60.27 -44.00
N SER A 34 -47.87 -60.50 -45.08
CA SER A 34 -48.43 -60.98 -46.34
C SER A 34 -47.57 -62.16 -46.78
N ASP A 35 -48.11 -63.35 -46.54
CA ASP A 35 -47.57 -64.63 -47.00
C ASP A 35 -47.40 -64.59 -48.54
N PRO A 36 -46.21 -64.87 -49.10
CA PRO A 36 -45.93 -64.69 -50.53
C PRO A 36 -46.78 -65.59 -51.44
N THR A 37 -47.36 -66.66 -50.89
CA THR A 37 -48.22 -67.62 -51.62
C THR A 37 -49.69 -67.18 -51.66
N LEU A 38 -50.17 -66.45 -50.64
CA LEU A 38 -51.51 -65.86 -50.63
C LEU A 38 -51.60 -64.63 -51.55
N PHE A 39 -50.49 -63.88 -51.71
CA PHE A 39 -50.43 -62.73 -52.62
C PHE A 39 -50.44 -63.14 -54.09
N GLN A 40 -49.86 -64.28 -54.48
CA GLN A 40 -49.94 -64.76 -55.86
C GLN A 40 -51.31 -65.37 -56.21
N MET A 41 -51.99 -66.03 -55.27
CA MET A 41 -53.36 -66.54 -55.51
C MET A 41 -54.42 -65.43 -55.45
N THR A 42 -54.18 -64.36 -54.68
CA THR A 42 -55.06 -63.16 -54.69
C THR A 42 -54.76 -62.22 -55.86
N LEU A 43 -53.54 -62.20 -56.42
CA LEU A 43 -53.25 -61.45 -57.65
C LEU A 43 -53.86 -62.12 -58.89
N VAL A 44 -53.93 -63.46 -58.95
CA VAL A 44 -54.61 -64.16 -60.04
C VAL A 44 -56.14 -64.02 -59.93
N ALA A 45 -56.71 -63.93 -58.72
CA ALA A 45 -58.12 -63.60 -58.51
C ALA A 45 -58.44 -62.11 -58.72
N ALA A 46 -57.53 -61.19 -58.40
CA ALA A 46 -57.69 -59.74 -58.62
C ALA A 46 -57.44 -59.33 -60.08
N LEU A 47 -56.64 -60.10 -60.84
CA LEU A 47 -56.47 -59.91 -62.28
C LEU A 47 -57.62 -60.52 -63.10
N LEU A 48 -58.40 -61.44 -62.54
CA LEU A 48 -59.69 -61.87 -63.11
C LEU A 48 -60.89 -60.98 -62.70
N ALA A 49 -60.72 -60.12 -61.68
CA ALA A 49 -61.73 -59.14 -61.27
C ALA A 49 -61.69 -57.82 -62.09
N THR A 50 -61.20 -57.86 -63.33
CA THR A 50 -61.28 -56.72 -64.26
C THR A 50 -62.26 -56.93 -65.42
N VAL A 51 -63.17 -57.92 -65.34
CA VAL A 51 -64.15 -58.16 -66.42
C VAL A 51 -65.63 -58.24 -65.94
N LEU A 52 -65.92 -57.93 -64.68
CA LEU A 52 -67.31 -57.72 -64.22
C LEU A 52 -67.36 -56.48 -63.32
N GLY A 53 -67.98 -55.40 -63.80
CA GLY A 53 -68.04 -54.09 -63.13
C GLY A 53 -68.92 -54.03 -61.87
N ASN A 54 -68.90 -55.06 -61.02
CA ASN A 54 -69.66 -55.09 -59.79
C ASN A 54 -68.90 -54.37 -58.67
N CYS A 55 -69.59 -53.52 -57.91
CA CYS A 55 -69.06 -52.87 -56.72
C CYS A 55 -69.32 -53.75 -55.49
N GLY A 56 -68.32 -53.84 -54.59
CA GLY A 56 -68.48 -54.45 -53.27
C GLY A 56 -69.38 -53.62 -52.32
N PRO A 57 -69.44 -53.95 -51.02
CA PRO A 57 -70.27 -53.22 -50.07
C PRO A 57 -69.91 -51.72 -50.03
N PRO A 58 -70.90 -50.82 -49.89
CA PRO A 58 -70.66 -49.39 -49.94
C PRO A 58 -69.84 -48.91 -48.73
N PRO A 59 -69.03 -47.85 -48.89
CA PRO A 59 -68.23 -47.30 -47.80
C PRO A 59 -69.13 -46.73 -46.70
N ARG A 60 -68.67 -46.81 -45.45
CA ARG A 60 -69.32 -46.13 -44.33
C ARG A 60 -69.08 -44.62 -44.44
N LEU A 61 -70.17 -43.86 -44.61
CA LEU A 61 -70.11 -42.41 -44.70
C LEU A 61 -70.35 -41.77 -43.31
N PRO A 62 -69.46 -40.88 -42.84
CA PRO A 62 -69.60 -40.23 -41.52
C PRO A 62 -70.71 -39.17 -41.51
N PHE A 63 -71.19 -38.71 -42.67
CA PHE A 63 -72.20 -37.66 -42.84
C PHE A 63 -73.58 -38.18 -43.26
N ALA A 64 -73.69 -39.46 -43.65
CA ALA A 64 -74.91 -40.03 -44.19
C ALA A 64 -75.11 -41.49 -43.76
N THR A 65 -76.37 -41.92 -43.72
CA THR A 65 -76.78 -43.31 -43.48
C THR A 65 -77.63 -43.80 -44.63
N PRO A 66 -77.57 -45.11 -44.96
CA PRO A 66 -78.49 -45.69 -45.92
C PRO A 66 -79.92 -45.58 -45.39
N ILE A 67 -80.89 -45.36 -46.29
CA ILE A 67 -82.31 -45.25 -45.89
C ILE A 67 -82.87 -46.61 -45.48
N ASN A 68 -82.37 -47.68 -46.10
CA ASN A 68 -82.76 -49.06 -45.84
C ASN A 68 -81.55 -49.87 -45.34
N GLU A 69 -81.78 -50.87 -44.50
CA GLU A 69 -80.74 -51.83 -44.11
C GLU A 69 -80.30 -52.65 -45.34
N MET A 70 -78.98 -52.72 -45.58
CA MET A 70 -78.41 -53.38 -46.76
C MET A 70 -77.90 -54.76 -46.38
N ASN A 71 -78.65 -55.80 -46.78
CA ASN A 71 -78.27 -57.20 -46.61
C ASN A 71 -77.56 -57.80 -47.84
N MET A 72 -77.43 -57.01 -48.92
CA MET A 72 -76.73 -57.41 -50.14
C MET A 72 -75.27 -56.94 -50.12
N THR A 73 -74.35 -57.81 -50.54
CA THR A 73 -72.91 -57.58 -50.58
C THR A 73 -72.33 -57.42 -51.99
N ASP A 74 -73.11 -57.75 -53.03
CA ASP A 74 -72.71 -57.68 -54.44
C ASP A 74 -73.65 -56.76 -55.24
N PHE A 75 -73.10 -55.71 -55.85
CA PHE A 75 -73.85 -54.67 -56.55
C PHE A 75 -73.38 -54.52 -58.00
N LYS A 76 -74.26 -54.73 -58.98
CA LYS A 76 -73.92 -54.61 -60.40
C LYS A 76 -73.60 -53.17 -60.82
N THR A 77 -72.85 -53.01 -61.92
CA THR A 77 -72.60 -51.68 -62.53
C THR A 77 -73.91 -50.94 -62.76
N GLY A 78 -73.96 -49.66 -62.39
CA GLY A 78 -75.16 -48.82 -62.50
C GLY A 78 -76.14 -48.93 -61.34
N HIS A 79 -75.91 -49.81 -60.36
CA HIS A 79 -76.74 -49.89 -59.16
C HIS A 79 -76.68 -48.58 -58.35
N ILE A 80 -77.85 -48.14 -57.87
CA ILE A 80 -78.04 -46.87 -57.17
C ILE A 80 -78.51 -47.13 -55.74
N LEU A 81 -77.78 -46.60 -54.76
CA LEU A 81 -78.16 -46.67 -53.34
C LEU A 81 -78.58 -45.30 -52.84
N ARG A 82 -79.73 -45.22 -52.15
CA ARG A 82 -80.26 -43.96 -51.59
C ARG A 82 -79.85 -43.80 -50.12
N TYR A 83 -79.36 -42.61 -49.82
CA TYR A 83 -78.88 -42.23 -48.49
C TYR A 83 -79.67 -41.03 -47.96
N THR A 84 -79.71 -40.91 -46.63
CA THR A 84 -80.17 -39.72 -45.93
C THR A 84 -79.03 -39.13 -45.09
N CYS A 85 -79.08 -37.83 -44.83
CA CYS A 85 -78.06 -37.18 -44.02
C CYS A 85 -78.23 -37.56 -42.54
N ARG A 86 -77.12 -37.76 -41.85
CA ARG A 86 -77.12 -37.96 -40.39
C ARG A 86 -77.58 -36.67 -39.68
N PRO A 87 -78.09 -36.76 -38.43
CA PRO A 87 -78.27 -35.59 -37.56
C PRO A 87 -76.99 -34.75 -37.51
N GLY A 88 -77.13 -33.41 -37.49
CA GLY A 88 -76.00 -32.49 -37.62
C GLY A 88 -75.55 -32.20 -39.06
N TYR A 89 -76.11 -32.88 -40.07
CA TYR A 89 -75.85 -32.62 -41.50
C TYR A 89 -77.12 -32.17 -42.24
N SER A 90 -76.95 -31.36 -43.29
CA SER A 90 -78.01 -30.83 -44.15
C SER A 90 -77.81 -31.25 -45.59
N ARG A 91 -78.93 -31.39 -46.32
CA ARG A 91 -78.96 -31.79 -47.72
C ARG A 91 -78.56 -30.62 -48.62
N VAL A 92 -77.57 -30.82 -49.48
CA VAL A 92 -77.17 -29.83 -50.51
C VAL A 92 -77.74 -30.19 -51.88
N SER A 93 -77.83 -31.49 -52.18
CA SER A 93 -78.36 -32.00 -53.44
C SER A 93 -79.58 -32.88 -53.17
N SER A 94 -80.61 -32.74 -54.01
CA SER A 94 -81.75 -33.66 -54.05
C SER A 94 -81.31 -35.09 -54.40
N ASN A 95 -80.16 -35.25 -55.06
CA ASN A 95 -79.64 -36.52 -55.52
C ASN A 95 -78.66 -37.14 -54.49
N GLN A 96 -79.20 -37.66 -53.38
CA GLN A 96 -78.44 -38.33 -52.30
C GLN A 96 -78.20 -39.80 -52.63
N ILE A 97 -77.46 -40.04 -53.71
CA ILE A 97 -77.25 -41.39 -54.23
C ILE A 97 -75.78 -41.76 -54.35
N LEU A 98 -75.48 -43.04 -54.11
CA LEU A 98 -74.22 -43.67 -54.45
C LEU A 98 -74.44 -44.52 -55.70
N THR A 99 -73.62 -44.34 -56.72
CA THR A 99 -73.73 -45.08 -57.99
C THR A 99 -72.52 -45.98 -58.18
N CYS A 100 -72.77 -47.26 -58.44
CA CYS A 100 -71.70 -48.18 -58.80
C CYS A 100 -71.19 -47.88 -60.22
N LYS A 101 -69.94 -47.42 -60.36
CA LYS A 101 -69.35 -47.09 -61.66
C LYS A 101 -68.84 -48.36 -62.37
N HIS A 102 -68.68 -48.27 -63.70
CA HIS A 102 -68.12 -49.35 -64.53
C HIS A 102 -66.69 -49.76 -64.12
N THR A 103 -66.01 -48.91 -63.35
CA THR A 103 -64.69 -49.17 -62.75
C THR A 103 -64.77 -50.05 -61.48
N GLY A 104 -65.96 -50.51 -61.07
CA GLY A 104 -66.16 -51.29 -59.83
C GLY A 104 -66.06 -50.47 -58.54
N LEU A 105 -66.06 -49.13 -58.63
CA LEU A 105 -65.98 -48.21 -57.49
C LEU A 105 -67.27 -47.43 -57.30
N TRP A 106 -67.61 -47.15 -56.03
CA TRP A 106 -68.74 -46.28 -55.69
C TRP A 106 -68.41 -44.82 -56.02
N GLY A 107 -69.19 -44.23 -56.94
CA GLY A 107 -69.15 -42.82 -57.27
C GLY A 107 -70.23 -42.03 -56.53
N TYR A 108 -69.82 -40.95 -55.87
CA TYR A 108 -70.73 -39.99 -55.26
C TYR A 108 -70.10 -38.60 -55.21
N THR A 109 -70.94 -37.58 -55.10
CA THR A 109 -70.56 -36.21 -54.74
C THR A 109 -70.95 -35.94 -53.30
N ASN A 110 -70.39 -34.93 -52.64
CA ASN A 110 -70.86 -34.54 -51.30
C ASN A 110 -72.31 -34.04 -51.37
N PHE A 111 -73.26 -34.85 -50.92
CA PHE A 111 -74.70 -34.52 -50.92
C PHE A 111 -75.22 -34.12 -49.53
N CYS A 112 -74.39 -34.28 -48.49
CA CYS A 112 -74.63 -33.80 -47.13
C CYS A 112 -73.47 -32.94 -46.67
N ILE A 113 -73.77 -31.74 -46.15
CA ILE A 113 -72.77 -30.87 -45.51
C ILE A 113 -73.14 -30.66 -44.05
N LYS A 114 -72.14 -30.40 -43.21
CA LYS A 114 -72.39 -30.10 -41.80
C LYS A 114 -73.34 -28.91 -41.67
N LYS A 115 -74.32 -29.00 -40.77
CA LYS A 115 -75.12 -27.85 -40.36
C LYS A 115 -74.22 -26.86 -39.64
N ARG A 116 -74.51 -25.57 -39.80
CA ARG A 116 -73.77 -24.48 -39.18
C ARG A 116 -74.47 -24.04 -37.90
N CYS A 117 -73.73 -23.94 -36.80
CA CYS A 117 -74.22 -23.29 -35.59
C CYS A 117 -74.35 -21.78 -35.81
N ARG A 118 -75.23 -21.14 -35.03
CA ARG A 118 -75.34 -19.67 -35.04
C ARG A 118 -73.99 -19.05 -34.67
N SER A 119 -73.72 -17.85 -35.19
CA SER A 119 -72.57 -17.08 -34.73
C SER A 119 -72.68 -16.90 -33.21
N PRO A 120 -71.63 -17.18 -32.42
CA PRO A 120 -71.68 -17.14 -30.96
C PRO A 120 -72.13 -15.79 -30.39
N GLY A 121 -71.90 -14.70 -31.14
CA GLY A 121 -72.12 -13.32 -30.68
C GLY A 121 -70.83 -12.73 -30.10
N ASP A 122 -70.87 -11.44 -29.79
CA ASP A 122 -69.75 -10.73 -29.17
C ASP A 122 -69.80 -10.92 -27.65
N LEU A 123 -68.64 -11.20 -27.04
CA LEU A 123 -68.50 -11.35 -25.59
C LEU A 123 -68.01 -10.00 -25.01
N PRO A 124 -68.84 -9.22 -24.30
CA PRO A 124 -68.41 -7.94 -23.73
C PRO A 124 -67.26 -8.14 -22.75
N ASN A 125 -66.22 -7.31 -22.84
CA ASN A 125 -65.00 -7.42 -22.04
C ASN A 125 -64.31 -8.79 -22.16
N GLY A 126 -64.46 -9.47 -23.29
CA GLY A 126 -63.81 -10.74 -23.59
C GLY A 126 -63.67 -10.97 -25.09
N LYS A 127 -63.27 -12.17 -25.45
CA LYS A 127 -63.13 -12.63 -26.83
C LYS A 127 -63.61 -14.08 -26.96
N VAL A 128 -64.22 -14.36 -28.12
CA VAL A 128 -64.62 -15.70 -28.52
C VAL A 128 -63.62 -16.20 -29.55
N GLU A 129 -62.88 -17.26 -29.21
CA GLU A 129 -61.92 -17.89 -30.10
C GLU A 129 -62.53 -19.10 -30.79
N VAL A 130 -62.66 -19.02 -32.11
CA VAL A 130 -63.06 -20.17 -32.94
C VAL A 130 -61.83 -21.02 -33.21
N LYS A 131 -61.75 -22.21 -32.62
CA LYS A 131 -60.58 -23.09 -32.77
C LYS A 131 -60.55 -23.82 -34.11
N THR A 132 -61.72 -24.12 -34.67
CA THR A 132 -61.86 -24.87 -35.93
C THR A 132 -62.74 -24.13 -36.94
N ASP A 133 -64.06 -24.21 -36.79
CA ASP A 133 -65.06 -23.58 -37.65
C ASP A 133 -66.39 -23.40 -36.89
N LEU A 134 -67.47 -23.04 -37.59
CA LEU A 134 -68.81 -22.86 -37.00
C LEU A 134 -69.78 -23.99 -37.39
N PHE A 135 -69.27 -25.16 -37.77
CA PHE A 135 -70.05 -26.30 -38.21
C PHE A 135 -70.13 -27.38 -37.12
N PHE A 136 -71.07 -28.31 -37.30
CA PHE A 136 -71.28 -29.44 -36.39
C PHE A 136 -69.97 -30.16 -35.99
N GLY A 137 -69.79 -30.34 -34.68
CA GLY A 137 -68.62 -30.93 -34.04
C GLY A 137 -67.49 -29.95 -33.70
N SER A 138 -67.61 -28.67 -34.05
CA SER A 138 -66.58 -27.67 -33.77
C SER A 138 -66.60 -27.11 -32.35
N GLN A 139 -65.46 -26.58 -31.91
CA GLN A 139 -65.25 -26.06 -30.56
C GLN A 139 -64.89 -24.57 -30.60
N ILE A 140 -65.49 -23.83 -29.68
CA ILE A 140 -65.12 -22.44 -29.37
C ILE A 140 -64.64 -22.33 -27.92
N GLU A 141 -63.73 -21.40 -27.68
CA GLU A 141 -63.20 -21.08 -26.36
C GLU A 141 -63.48 -19.61 -26.02
N PHE A 142 -63.87 -19.38 -24.78
CA PHE A 142 -64.16 -18.05 -24.27
C PHE A 142 -63.03 -17.59 -23.36
N SER A 143 -62.63 -16.32 -23.50
CA SER A 143 -61.66 -15.72 -22.59
C SER A 143 -62.05 -14.28 -22.29
N CYS A 144 -61.88 -13.86 -21.05
CA CYS A 144 -62.11 -12.47 -20.66
C CYS A 144 -60.84 -11.62 -20.85
N SER A 145 -61.07 -10.33 -21.04
CA SER A 145 -60.01 -9.31 -21.07
C SER A 145 -59.35 -9.20 -19.69
N GLU A 146 -58.18 -8.59 -19.64
CA GLU A 146 -57.48 -8.37 -18.37
C GLU A 146 -58.36 -7.57 -17.40
N GLY A 147 -58.37 -7.96 -16.12
CA GLY A 147 -59.23 -7.35 -15.11
C GLY A 147 -60.63 -7.94 -14.97
N TYR A 148 -61.02 -8.89 -15.84
CA TYR A 148 -62.33 -9.53 -15.83
C TYR A 148 -62.24 -11.03 -15.52
N ILE A 149 -63.22 -11.53 -14.77
CA ILE A 149 -63.37 -12.92 -14.36
C ILE A 149 -64.49 -13.56 -15.20
N LEU A 150 -64.24 -14.77 -15.69
CA LEU A 150 -65.18 -15.52 -16.51
C LEU A 150 -66.18 -16.28 -15.63
N ILE A 151 -67.46 -15.96 -15.76
CA ILE A 151 -68.57 -16.65 -15.07
C ILE A 151 -69.36 -17.45 -16.12
N GLY A 152 -69.25 -18.78 -16.06
CA GLY A 152 -69.89 -19.71 -16.99
C GLY A 152 -68.93 -20.79 -17.50
N SER A 153 -69.26 -21.42 -18.63
CA SER A 153 -68.38 -22.38 -19.28
C SER A 153 -67.24 -21.67 -20.02
N THR A 154 -66.03 -22.23 -19.97
CA THR A 154 -64.87 -21.73 -20.73
C THR A 154 -64.89 -22.19 -22.19
N THR A 155 -65.64 -23.25 -22.51
CA THR A 155 -65.73 -23.80 -23.86
C THR A 155 -67.16 -24.19 -24.23
N SER A 156 -67.43 -24.21 -25.53
CA SER A 156 -68.67 -24.75 -26.07
C SER A 156 -68.44 -25.50 -27.36
N HIS A 157 -69.25 -26.54 -27.59
CA HIS A 157 -69.21 -27.37 -28.78
C HIS A 157 -70.49 -27.20 -29.60
N CYS A 158 -70.36 -27.20 -30.94
CA CYS A 158 -71.51 -27.17 -31.83
C CYS A 158 -72.14 -28.56 -31.90
N ASP A 159 -73.23 -28.75 -31.16
CA ASP A 159 -73.87 -30.05 -30.93
C ASP A 159 -75.33 -30.08 -31.40
N ILE A 160 -75.92 -31.26 -31.48
CA ILE A 160 -77.30 -31.48 -31.92
C ILE A 160 -78.26 -30.99 -30.84
N GLN A 161 -79.19 -30.12 -31.25
CA GLN A 161 -80.31 -29.63 -30.43
C GLN A 161 -81.63 -29.90 -31.17
N ASP A 162 -82.78 -29.72 -30.50
CA ASP A 162 -84.11 -30.20 -30.92
C ASP A 162 -84.45 -30.08 -32.42
N ARG A 163 -84.08 -28.98 -33.09
CA ARG A 163 -84.40 -28.75 -34.52
C ARG A 163 -83.19 -28.50 -35.41
N GLY A 164 -81.96 -28.68 -34.91
CA GLY A 164 -80.76 -28.25 -35.64
C GLY A 164 -79.46 -28.56 -34.93
N VAL A 165 -78.52 -27.62 -35.04
CA VAL A 165 -77.28 -27.63 -34.26
C VAL A 165 -77.16 -26.27 -33.58
N ASP A 166 -76.74 -26.27 -32.32
CA ASP A 166 -76.46 -25.06 -31.56
C ASP A 166 -75.30 -25.31 -30.59
N TRP A 167 -74.77 -24.24 -30.00
CA TRP A 167 -73.73 -24.31 -28.99
C TRP A 167 -74.23 -25.02 -27.74
N SER A 168 -73.43 -25.97 -27.24
CA SER A 168 -73.72 -26.79 -26.06
C SER A 168 -73.90 -25.96 -24.78
N ASN A 169 -73.25 -24.79 -24.72
CA ASN A 169 -73.26 -23.89 -23.57
C ASN A 169 -73.58 -22.46 -24.05
N PRO A 170 -74.32 -21.66 -23.27
CA PRO A 170 -74.56 -20.26 -23.60
C PRO A 170 -73.28 -19.42 -23.47
N LEU A 171 -73.31 -18.20 -24.02
CA LEU A 171 -72.25 -17.20 -23.82
C LEU A 171 -72.02 -16.95 -22.32
N PRO A 172 -70.78 -17.01 -21.82
CA PRO A 172 -70.46 -16.67 -20.43
C PRO A 172 -70.51 -15.16 -20.20
N ALA A 173 -70.44 -14.73 -18.93
CA ALA A 173 -70.33 -13.33 -18.56
C ALA A 173 -68.92 -13.00 -18.07
N CYS A 174 -68.30 -11.95 -18.62
CA CYS A 174 -67.04 -11.39 -18.11
C CYS A 174 -67.37 -10.27 -17.13
N VAL A 175 -67.20 -10.54 -15.83
CA VAL A 175 -67.48 -9.57 -14.76
C VAL A 175 -66.17 -8.96 -14.27
N ILE A 176 -66.15 -7.64 -14.07
CA ILE A 176 -64.94 -6.98 -13.56
C ILE A 176 -64.57 -7.54 -12.18
N ALA A 177 -63.30 -7.85 -11.97
CA ALA A 177 -62.82 -8.36 -10.70
C ALA A 177 -63.02 -7.31 -9.60
N LYS A 178 -63.49 -7.76 -8.44
CA LYS A 178 -63.73 -6.93 -7.27
C LYS A 178 -62.80 -7.37 -6.14
N CYS A 179 -62.09 -6.42 -5.56
CA CYS A 179 -61.29 -6.63 -4.37
C CYS A 179 -62.13 -6.34 -3.12
N VAL A 180 -61.81 -7.03 -2.03
CA VAL A 180 -62.33 -6.68 -0.70
C VAL A 180 -61.85 -5.29 -0.29
N PRO A 181 -62.58 -4.56 0.56
CA PRO A 181 -62.11 -3.29 1.10
C PRO A 181 -60.68 -3.38 1.66
N PRO A 182 -59.83 -2.38 1.42
CA PRO A 182 -58.44 -2.40 1.82
C PRO A 182 -58.33 -2.49 3.36
N PRO A 183 -57.37 -3.28 3.90
CA PRO A 183 -57.25 -3.45 5.35
C PRO A 183 -56.94 -2.14 6.08
N LYS A 184 -57.55 -1.94 7.25
CA LYS A 184 -57.18 -0.86 8.17
C LYS A 184 -55.84 -1.18 8.85
N ILE A 185 -54.98 -0.18 8.99
CA ILE A 185 -53.67 -0.30 9.65
C ILE A 185 -53.65 0.52 10.94
N SER A 186 -52.83 0.13 11.92
CA SER A 186 -52.62 0.90 13.14
C SER A 186 -51.77 2.15 12.85
N ASN A 187 -52.06 3.26 13.54
CA ASN A 187 -51.33 4.54 13.41
C ASN A 187 -51.22 5.06 11.96
N GLY A 188 -52.28 4.86 11.18
CA GLY A 188 -52.33 5.30 9.79
C GLY A 188 -53.73 5.18 9.18
N LYS A 189 -53.86 5.69 7.96
CA LYS A 189 -55.11 5.74 7.19
C LYS A 189 -54.83 5.57 5.70
N HIS A 190 -55.82 5.13 4.92
CA HIS A 190 -55.72 5.03 3.46
C HIS A 190 -56.67 6.00 2.75
N SER A 191 -56.33 6.35 1.50
CA SER A 191 -57.10 7.28 0.67
C SER A 191 -58.44 6.73 0.15
N GLY A 192 -58.67 5.42 0.24
CA GLY A 192 -59.88 4.77 -0.29
C GLY A 192 -61.20 5.11 0.41
N GLY A 193 -61.17 5.77 1.57
CA GLY A 193 -62.39 6.07 2.34
C GLY A 193 -63.15 4.80 2.77
N ASP A 194 -64.47 4.92 2.91
CA ASP A 194 -65.38 3.80 3.27
C ASP A 194 -66.10 3.24 2.02
N GLU A 195 -65.51 3.33 0.84
CA GLU A 195 -66.11 2.70 -0.35
C GLU A 195 -66.16 1.17 -0.17
N ASP A 196 -67.33 0.57 -0.40
CA ASP A 196 -67.53 -0.87 -0.24
C ASP A 196 -67.05 -1.68 -1.46
N ILE A 197 -66.77 -1.02 -2.59
CA ILE A 197 -66.54 -1.68 -3.89
C ILE A 197 -65.29 -1.13 -4.57
N TYR A 198 -64.24 -1.96 -4.63
CA TYR A 198 -63.02 -1.68 -5.39
C TYR A 198 -62.92 -2.63 -6.58
N THR A 199 -62.77 -2.09 -7.79
CA THR A 199 -62.66 -2.89 -9.02
C THR A 199 -61.22 -2.99 -9.49
N TYR A 200 -60.94 -3.87 -10.44
CA TYR A 200 -59.62 -3.95 -11.09
C TYR A 200 -59.10 -2.57 -11.51
N GLY A 201 -57.84 -2.29 -11.16
CA GLY A 201 -57.19 -1.00 -11.40
C GLY A 201 -57.42 0.06 -10.31
N SER A 202 -58.38 -0.12 -9.39
CA SER A 202 -58.51 0.75 -8.21
C SER A 202 -57.24 0.68 -7.36
N SER A 203 -56.71 1.85 -6.96
CA SER A 203 -55.53 1.95 -6.12
C SER A 203 -55.79 2.81 -4.89
N VAL A 204 -55.33 2.36 -3.73
CA VAL A 204 -55.38 3.14 -2.50
C VAL A 204 -53.97 3.43 -2.01
N THR A 205 -53.79 4.61 -1.42
CA THR A 205 -52.50 5.03 -0.85
C THR A 205 -52.65 5.18 0.65
N TYR A 206 -51.77 4.52 1.40
CA TYR A 206 -51.67 4.59 2.84
C TYR A 206 -50.78 5.75 3.26
N SER A 207 -51.11 6.32 4.41
CA SER A 207 -50.39 7.41 5.07
C SER A 207 -50.37 7.13 6.56
N CYS A 208 -49.21 7.30 7.20
CA CYS A 208 -49.09 7.13 8.64
C CYS A 208 -49.51 8.41 9.37
N ASP A 209 -49.93 8.23 10.63
CA ASP A 209 -50.16 9.33 11.54
C ASP A 209 -48.85 10.08 11.84
N PRO A 210 -48.92 11.35 12.29
CA PRO A 210 -47.73 12.09 12.66
C PRO A 210 -46.85 11.32 13.65
N LEU A 211 -45.54 11.36 13.45
CA LEU A 211 -44.50 10.64 14.24
C LEU A 211 -44.34 9.15 13.93
N PHE A 212 -45.11 8.59 13.00
CA PHE A 212 -44.94 7.21 12.52
C PHE A 212 -44.37 7.21 11.10
N SER A 213 -43.52 6.23 10.82
CA SER A 213 -42.88 6.02 9.52
C SER A 213 -43.54 4.85 8.79
N LEU A 214 -43.75 5.01 7.48
CA LEU A 214 -44.37 3.99 6.62
C LEU A 214 -43.32 2.97 6.18
N LEU A 215 -43.55 1.70 6.51
CA LEU A 215 -42.73 0.57 6.11
C LEU A 215 -43.48 -0.30 5.09
N GLY A 216 -42.86 -0.51 3.92
CA GLY A 216 -43.47 -1.26 2.82
C GLY A 216 -43.97 -0.35 1.69
N ASN A 217 -44.83 -0.89 0.81
CA ASN A 217 -45.35 -0.13 -0.31
C ASN A 217 -46.53 0.77 0.14
N ALA A 218 -46.41 2.08 -0.09
CA ALA A 218 -47.43 3.03 0.29
C ALA A 218 -48.73 2.87 -0.51
N SER A 219 -48.67 2.30 -1.72
CA SER A 219 -49.87 2.10 -2.54
C SER A 219 -50.07 0.64 -2.92
N ILE A 220 -51.32 0.19 -2.81
CA ILE A 220 -51.76 -1.13 -3.26
C ILE A 220 -52.82 -0.96 -4.34
N SER A 221 -52.82 -1.86 -5.32
CA SER A 221 -53.75 -1.82 -6.46
C SER A 221 -54.54 -3.11 -6.58
N CYS A 222 -55.80 -3.02 -6.99
CA CYS A 222 -56.65 -4.19 -7.18
C CYS A 222 -56.28 -4.89 -8.48
N THR A 223 -55.77 -6.11 -8.35
CA THR A 223 -55.30 -6.95 -9.46
C THR A 223 -56.11 -8.24 -9.52
N VAL A 224 -55.89 -9.05 -10.55
CA VAL A 224 -56.55 -10.36 -10.68
C VAL A 224 -55.52 -11.45 -10.53
N GLU A 225 -55.72 -12.33 -9.56
CA GLU A 225 -54.89 -13.50 -9.35
C GLU A 225 -55.56 -14.73 -9.99
N ASN A 226 -54.79 -15.49 -10.78
CA ASN A 226 -55.23 -16.74 -11.42
C ASN A 226 -56.52 -16.65 -12.28
N LYS A 227 -56.92 -15.44 -12.70
CA LYS A 227 -58.18 -15.17 -13.42
C LYS A 227 -59.46 -15.58 -12.68
N THR A 228 -59.38 -15.79 -11.37
CA THR A 228 -60.50 -16.29 -10.55
C THR A 228 -60.93 -15.34 -9.44
N ALA A 229 -60.03 -14.49 -8.92
CA ALA A 229 -60.34 -13.58 -7.83
C ALA A 229 -59.62 -12.23 -7.97
N GLY A 230 -60.28 -11.17 -7.50
CA GLY A 230 -59.66 -9.86 -7.30
C GLY A 230 -58.87 -9.83 -6.00
N VAL A 231 -57.57 -9.51 -6.08
CA VAL A 231 -56.64 -9.48 -4.93
C VAL A 231 -55.80 -8.22 -5.00
N TRP A 232 -55.49 -7.64 -3.84
CA TRP A 232 -54.57 -6.50 -3.73
C TRP A 232 -53.15 -6.91 -4.12
N SER A 233 -52.46 -6.05 -4.88
CA SER A 233 -51.13 -6.29 -5.45
C SER A 233 -50.04 -6.61 -4.43
N SER A 234 -50.20 -6.14 -3.18
CA SER A 234 -49.30 -6.41 -2.07
C SER A 234 -50.03 -6.31 -0.73
N SER A 235 -49.40 -6.82 0.34
CA SER A 235 -49.86 -6.59 1.70
C SER A 235 -49.84 -5.10 2.06
N PRO A 236 -50.71 -4.63 2.97
CA PRO A 236 -50.69 -3.23 3.43
C PRO A 236 -49.37 -2.91 4.15
N PRO A 237 -48.91 -1.64 4.11
CA PRO A 237 -47.71 -1.22 4.83
C PRO A 237 -47.96 -1.17 6.34
N THR A 238 -46.88 -1.16 7.12
CA THR A 238 -46.93 -0.99 8.59
C THR A 238 -46.46 0.41 8.97
N CYS A 239 -47.11 1.02 9.96
CA CYS A 239 -46.72 2.31 10.50
C CYS A 239 -46.06 2.11 11.86
N GLU A 240 -44.74 2.33 11.91
CA GLU A 240 -43.94 2.14 13.12
C GLU A 240 -43.30 3.45 13.57
N LYS A 241 -43.20 3.63 14.89
CA LYS A 241 -42.52 4.79 15.47
C LYS A 241 -41.01 4.51 15.47
N ILE A 242 -40.34 4.93 14.40
CA ILE A 242 -38.90 4.78 14.25
C ILE A 242 -38.20 6.04 14.72
N ASN A 243 -37.23 5.88 15.62
CA ASN A 243 -36.40 6.97 16.10
C ASN A 243 -34.96 6.50 16.34
N CYS A 244 -34.05 6.87 15.45
CA CYS A 244 -32.63 6.64 15.63
C CYS A 244 -32.00 7.75 16.47
N PRO A 245 -31.26 7.42 17.55
CA PRO A 245 -30.55 8.42 18.34
C PRO A 245 -29.39 9.00 17.52
N ARG A 246 -29.01 10.25 17.82
CA ARG A 246 -27.84 10.88 17.20
C ARG A 246 -26.58 10.02 17.47
N PRO A 247 -25.90 9.52 16.43
CA PRO A 247 -24.73 8.67 16.63
C PRO A 247 -23.54 9.49 17.13
N HIS A 248 -22.78 8.89 18.06
CA HIS A 248 -21.56 9.48 18.61
C HIS A 248 -20.34 8.93 17.87
N VAL A 249 -19.67 9.79 17.10
CA VAL A 249 -18.44 9.46 16.37
C VAL A 249 -17.33 10.40 16.86
N PRO A 250 -16.44 9.94 17.77
CA PRO A 250 -15.29 10.72 18.22
C PRO A 250 -14.44 11.15 17.03
N HIS A 251 -14.00 12.42 17.01
CA HIS A 251 -13.26 13.02 15.90
C HIS A 251 -13.98 12.98 14.53
N GLY A 252 -15.28 12.68 14.51
CA GLY A 252 -16.14 12.74 13.34
C GLY A 252 -16.97 14.02 13.33
N ASN A 253 -17.01 14.69 12.18
CA ASN A 253 -17.86 15.84 11.91
C ASN A 253 -19.04 15.41 11.04
N ILE A 254 -20.25 15.82 11.43
CA ILE A 254 -21.43 15.69 10.57
C ILE A 254 -21.34 16.79 9.52
N VAL A 255 -21.41 16.42 8.24
CA VAL A 255 -21.36 17.35 7.10
C VAL A 255 -22.76 17.80 6.72
N SER A 256 -23.74 16.88 6.77
CA SER A 256 -25.14 17.14 6.44
C SER A 256 -26.08 16.18 7.18
N GLY A 257 -27.34 16.57 7.32
CA GLY A 257 -28.34 15.81 8.07
C GLY A 257 -28.26 16.07 9.57
N PHE A 258 -28.26 17.33 9.99
CA PHE A 258 -28.25 17.69 11.41
C PHE A 258 -29.65 17.61 12.01
N GLY A 259 -29.84 16.75 13.00
CA GLY A 259 -31.07 16.61 13.77
C GLY A 259 -30.81 16.20 15.21
N SER A 260 -31.77 16.50 16.09
CA SER A 260 -31.80 15.98 17.47
C SER A 260 -32.36 14.56 17.54
N THR A 261 -33.19 14.18 16.57
CA THR A 261 -33.86 12.88 16.41
C THR A 261 -34.01 12.58 14.93
N TYR A 262 -33.86 11.31 14.54
CA TYR A 262 -33.86 10.88 13.14
C TYR A 262 -34.96 9.83 12.91
N VAL A 263 -35.78 10.03 11.89
CA VAL A 263 -36.85 9.09 11.49
C VAL A 263 -36.36 8.16 10.38
N TYR A 264 -37.18 7.19 9.99
CA TYR A 264 -36.85 6.23 8.95
C TYR A 264 -36.35 6.90 7.66
N GLN A 265 -35.28 6.35 7.06
CA GLN A 265 -34.60 6.86 5.85
C GLN A 265 -33.87 8.21 6.00
N ASP A 266 -33.95 8.88 7.15
CA ASP A 266 -33.09 10.03 7.42
C ASP A 266 -31.63 9.60 7.33
N SER A 267 -30.83 10.41 6.63
CA SER A 267 -29.44 10.09 6.32
C SER A 267 -28.49 11.15 6.87
N ILE A 268 -27.37 10.70 7.44
CA ILE A 268 -26.31 11.55 7.97
C ILE A 268 -25.03 11.28 7.19
N LEU A 269 -24.36 12.36 6.78
CA LEU A 269 -23.05 12.30 6.13
C LEU A 269 -21.96 12.69 7.13
N PHE A 270 -20.93 11.86 7.25
CA PHE A 270 -19.78 12.06 8.12
C PHE A 270 -18.50 12.36 7.34
N ASN A 271 -17.63 13.14 7.98
CA ASN A 271 -16.24 13.30 7.61
C ASN A 271 -15.38 13.27 8.88
N CYS A 272 -14.15 12.77 8.80
CA CYS A 272 -13.24 12.79 9.95
C CYS A 272 -12.52 14.14 10.04
N GLN A 273 -12.19 14.53 11.26
CA GLN A 273 -11.29 15.66 11.51
C GLN A 273 -9.92 15.41 10.87
N LYS A 274 -9.18 16.49 10.59
CA LYS A 274 -7.84 16.40 10.02
C LYS A 274 -6.98 15.45 10.87
N GLY A 275 -6.22 14.56 10.23
CA GLY A 275 -5.38 13.57 10.92
C GLY A 275 -6.05 12.25 11.27
N PHE A 276 -7.35 12.14 11.04
CA PHE A 276 -8.08 10.89 11.21
C PHE A 276 -8.57 10.38 9.85
N ARG A 277 -8.43 9.07 9.62
CA ARG A 277 -8.96 8.35 8.47
C ARG A 277 -10.31 7.76 8.83
N LEU A 278 -11.28 7.92 7.93
CA LEU A 278 -12.59 7.31 8.06
C LEU A 278 -12.51 5.81 7.78
N ASN A 279 -12.97 5.01 8.73
CA ASN A 279 -13.16 3.57 8.60
C ASN A 279 -14.67 3.25 8.67
N GLY A 280 -15.21 2.63 7.62
CA GLY A 280 -16.65 2.39 7.46
C GLY A 280 -17.30 3.27 6.38
N SER A 281 -18.62 3.38 6.40
CA SER A 281 -19.36 4.23 5.45
C SER A 281 -19.43 5.66 5.96
N ASN A 282 -19.17 6.63 5.08
CA ASN A 282 -19.39 8.03 5.38
C ASN A 282 -20.88 8.42 5.36
N LEU A 283 -21.74 7.64 4.71
CA LEU A 283 -23.18 7.85 4.64
C LEU A 283 -23.91 6.73 5.39
N ILE A 284 -24.69 7.11 6.41
CA ILE A 284 -25.54 6.19 7.18
C ILE A 284 -26.99 6.65 7.14
N HIS A 285 -27.94 5.73 7.17
CA HIS A 285 -29.36 6.02 7.22
C HIS A 285 -30.06 5.30 8.38
N CYS A 286 -31.15 5.88 8.88
CA CYS A 286 -31.94 5.26 9.94
C CYS A 286 -32.78 4.12 9.36
N GLY A 287 -32.48 2.89 9.81
CA GLY A 287 -33.13 1.66 9.40
C GLY A 287 -34.50 1.45 10.05
N ALA A 288 -35.24 0.47 9.53
CA ALA A 288 -36.55 0.09 10.05
C ALA A 288 -36.48 -0.50 11.48
N ASP A 289 -35.32 -0.98 11.90
CA ASP A 289 -35.06 -1.61 13.20
C ASP A 289 -34.63 -0.62 14.30
N ASN A 290 -34.84 0.69 14.09
CA ASN A 290 -34.38 1.77 14.97
C ASN A 290 -32.85 1.86 15.10
N LYS A 291 -32.10 1.30 14.15
CA LYS A 291 -30.63 1.35 14.13
C LYS A 291 -30.11 2.03 12.88
N TRP A 292 -28.89 2.54 12.97
CA TRP A 292 -28.17 3.07 11.83
C TRP A 292 -27.68 1.93 10.93
N ASN A 293 -27.93 2.07 9.63
CA ASN A 293 -27.45 1.16 8.61
C ASN A 293 -26.75 1.95 7.50
N PRO A 294 -25.50 1.61 7.12
CA PRO A 294 -24.57 0.80 7.91
C PRO A 294 -24.26 1.45 9.28
N SER A 295 -23.60 0.71 10.17
CA SER A 295 -23.20 1.23 11.49
C SER A 295 -22.38 2.53 11.36
N PRO A 296 -22.45 3.43 12.36
CA PRO A 296 -21.68 4.67 12.34
C PRO A 296 -20.18 4.43 12.10
N PRO A 297 -19.51 5.27 11.29
CA PRO A 297 -18.09 5.10 10.98
C PRO A 297 -17.20 5.36 12.19
N ILE A 298 -15.97 4.86 12.14
CA ILE A 298 -14.93 5.08 13.14
C ILE A 298 -13.84 5.95 12.51
N CYS A 299 -13.48 7.05 13.16
CA CYS A 299 -12.35 7.88 12.76
C CYS A 299 -11.08 7.39 13.45
N GLU A 300 -10.22 6.69 12.71
CA GLU A 300 -8.96 6.13 13.21
C GLU A 300 -7.82 7.13 13.00
N PRO A 301 -6.86 7.26 13.94
CA PRO A 301 -5.67 8.07 13.72
C PRO A 301 -4.94 7.63 12.44
N SER A 302 -4.53 8.60 11.62
CA SER A 302 -3.82 8.37 10.35
C SER A 302 -2.48 9.12 10.28
N SER A 303 -2.10 9.75 11.38
CA SER A 303 -0.96 10.66 11.50
C SER A 303 -0.53 10.76 12.96
N CYS A 304 0.71 11.21 13.22
CA CYS A 304 1.14 11.45 14.59
C CYS A 304 0.42 12.70 15.13
N THR A 305 -0.26 12.54 16.25
CA THR A 305 -0.82 13.63 17.05
C THR A 305 0.12 13.95 18.18
N ASP A 306 0.11 15.22 18.60
CA ASP A 306 0.93 15.75 19.70
C ASP A 306 2.43 15.75 19.44
N LEU A 307 3.12 16.81 19.88
CA LEU A 307 4.58 16.89 19.78
C LEU A 307 5.22 16.21 21.00
N PRO A 308 6.38 15.53 20.82
CA PRO A 308 7.16 15.05 21.95
C PRO A 308 7.54 16.20 22.88
N ASP A 309 7.32 16.03 24.18
CA ASP A 309 7.79 16.97 25.19
C ASP A 309 9.29 16.73 25.45
N ILE A 310 10.13 17.63 24.95
CA ILE A 310 11.57 17.55 25.07
C ILE A 310 12.03 18.59 26.11
N PRO A 311 12.47 18.16 27.30
CA PRO A 311 12.92 19.08 28.35
C PRO A 311 14.03 20.01 27.84
N HIS A 312 13.91 21.28 28.19
CA HIS A 312 14.88 22.33 27.84
C HIS A 312 15.13 22.47 26.33
N ALA A 313 14.12 22.22 25.50
CA ALA A 313 14.20 22.41 24.06
C ALA A 313 12.96 23.10 23.47
N SER A 314 13.13 23.78 22.34
CA SER A 314 12.07 24.45 21.58
C SER A 314 12.07 23.97 20.12
N TRP A 315 10.92 24.01 19.47
CA TRP A 315 10.76 23.57 18.07
C TRP A 315 10.97 24.74 17.09
N ASP A 316 11.77 24.54 16.04
CA ASP A 316 12.17 25.58 15.06
C ASP A 316 10.99 26.32 14.40
N ARG A 317 9.80 25.68 14.35
CA ARG A 317 8.63 26.20 13.62
C ARG A 317 7.54 26.79 14.53
N TYR A 318 7.67 26.73 15.86
CA TYR A 318 6.57 27.01 16.77
C TYR A 318 6.98 27.93 17.92
N LEU A 319 6.62 29.21 17.82
CA LEU A 319 6.66 30.17 18.95
C LEU A 319 5.67 29.78 20.06
N SER A 320 4.67 28.94 19.74
CA SER A 320 3.81 28.16 20.64
C SER A 320 3.05 27.16 19.77
N PRO A 321 3.28 25.83 19.88
CA PRO A 321 2.59 24.90 19.00
C PRO A 321 1.10 24.88 19.34
N PRO A 322 0.21 25.00 18.35
CA PRO A 322 -1.21 24.74 18.56
C PRO A 322 -1.36 23.29 19.04
N LYS A 323 -2.18 23.06 20.07
CA LYS A 323 -2.41 21.72 20.66
C LYS A 323 -3.02 20.69 19.68
N GLU A 324 -3.30 21.06 18.44
CA GLU A 324 -4.09 20.28 17.48
C GLU A 324 -3.45 20.25 16.08
N GLU A 325 -2.12 20.27 15.98
CA GLU A 325 -1.44 20.04 14.71
C GLU A 325 -1.14 18.56 14.47
N VAL A 326 -1.46 18.13 13.25
CA VAL A 326 -1.37 16.77 12.78
C VAL A 326 -0.20 16.64 11.84
N HIS A 327 0.67 15.66 12.07
CA HIS A 327 1.87 15.43 11.29
C HIS A 327 1.76 14.13 10.50
N VAL A 328 1.72 14.23 9.17
CA VAL A 328 1.67 13.07 8.27
C VAL A 328 2.91 12.19 8.46
N VAL A 329 2.76 10.88 8.22
CA VAL A 329 3.88 9.94 8.26
C VAL A 329 5.01 10.41 7.33
N GLY A 330 6.25 10.41 7.84
CA GLY A 330 7.42 10.98 7.16
C GLY A 330 7.70 12.46 7.47
N THR A 331 6.84 13.13 8.25
CA THR A 331 7.13 14.49 8.73
C THR A 331 8.36 14.48 9.65
N VAL A 332 9.35 15.32 9.34
CA VAL A 332 10.57 15.53 10.14
C VAL A 332 10.50 16.90 10.80
N LEU A 333 10.57 16.93 12.13
CA LEU A 333 10.61 18.17 12.92
C LEU A 333 11.96 18.33 13.60
N LYS A 334 12.47 19.56 13.66
CA LYS A 334 13.74 19.90 14.28
C LYS A 334 13.52 20.74 15.54
N TYR A 335 14.21 20.35 16.61
CA TYR A 335 14.25 21.10 17.86
C TYR A 335 15.64 21.67 18.13
N HIS A 336 15.69 22.73 18.93
CA HIS A 336 16.90 23.37 19.43
C HIS A 336 16.88 23.41 20.95
N CYS A 337 18.04 23.23 21.57
CA CYS A 337 18.16 23.31 23.02
C CYS A 337 18.06 24.77 23.50
N HIS A 338 17.53 24.95 24.70
CA HIS A 338 17.49 26.25 25.38
C HIS A 338 18.90 26.75 25.73
N LEU A 339 19.03 28.05 25.98
CA LEU A 339 20.31 28.64 26.41
C LEU A 339 20.84 27.93 27.66
N GLY A 340 22.13 27.55 27.64
CA GLY A 340 22.77 26.77 28.70
C GLY A 340 22.68 25.25 28.52
N TYR A 341 22.00 24.77 27.47
CA TYR A 341 21.89 23.36 27.13
C TYR A 341 22.43 23.10 25.71
N LYS A 342 23.02 21.92 25.51
CA LYS A 342 23.53 21.43 24.21
C LYS A 342 22.90 20.07 23.88
N PRO A 343 22.89 19.64 22.60
CA PRO A 343 22.45 18.30 22.24
C PRO A 343 23.20 17.24 23.06
N ALA A 344 22.47 16.28 23.63
CA ALA A 344 23.07 15.25 24.48
C ALA A 344 24.03 14.32 23.72
N THR A 345 23.84 14.19 22.41
CA THR A 345 24.65 13.41 21.47
C THR A 345 24.96 14.25 20.23
N ASN A 346 25.92 13.79 19.41
CA ASN A 346 26.19 14.40 18.10
C ASN A 346 25.14 14.00 17.04
N GLU A 347 24.06 13.33 17.43
CA GLU A 347 22.96 12.96 16.54
C GLU A 347 22.13 14.21 16.16
N PRO A 348 21.47 14.20 14.99
CA PRO A 348 20.62 15.31 14.58
C PRO A 348 19.44 15.49 15.57
N THR A 349 19.17 16.74 15.96
CA THR A 349 18.06 17.12 16.84
C THR A 349 16.72 17.11 16.12
N THR A 350 16.39 15.98 15.48
CA THR A 350 15.18 15.80 14.68
C THR A 350 14.38 14.60 15.14
N VAL A 351 13.05 14.72 15.12
CA VAL A 351 12.12 13.60 15.30
C VAL A 351 11.31 13.38 14.04
N THR A 352 11.01 12.13 13.72
CA THR A 352 10.25 11.76 12.53
C THR A 352 8.98 11.02 12.92
N CYS A 353 7.85 11.36 12.30
CA CYS A 353 6.60 10.62 12.47
C CYS A 353 6.69 9.30 11.68
N GLN A 354 6.68 8.17 12.40
CA GLN A 354 6.81 6.83 11.83
C GLN A 354 5.46 6.24 11.40
N GLU A 355 5.48 5.15 10.63
CA GLU A 355 4.27 4.43 10.18
C GLU A 355 3.41 3.89 11.34
N ASN A 356 4.04 3.61 12.49
CA ASN A 356 3.36 3.18 13.71
C ASN A 356 2.64 4.35 14.45
N LEU A 357 2.57 5.53 13.83
CA LEU A 357 1.98 6.75 14.38
C LEU A 357 2.65 7.25 15.67
N ARG A 358 3.91 6.88 15.90
CA ARG A 358 4.75 7.40 16.98
C ARG A 358 5.93 8.18 16.42
N TRP A 359 6.37 9.16 17.20
CA TRP A 359 7.61 9.86 16.93
C TRP A 359 8.81 8.97 17.25
N THR A 360 9.88 9.09 16.45
CA THR A 360 11.18 8.48 16.77
C THR A 360 11.68 8.93 18.14
N SER A 361 12.42 8.06 18.83
CA SER A 361 13.08 8.39 20.09
C SER A 361 14.02 9.59 19.92
N TYR A 362 14.08 10.47 20.93
CA TYR A 362 14.95 11.63 21.00
C TYR A 362 15.95 11.48 22.15
N LYS A 363 17.15 12.05 21.99
CA LYS A 363 18.20 12.07 23.03
C LYS A 363 18.15 13.30 23.94
N GLY A 364 17.41 14.33 23.54
CA GLY A 364 17.16 15.53 24.33
C GLY A 364 18.39 16.42 24.49
N CYS A 365 18.30 17.34 25.43
CA CYS A 365 19.29 18.36 25.68
C CYS A 365 20.00 18.10 27.01
N LYS A 366 21.35 18.16 27.01
CA LYS A 366 22.20 18.04 28.19
C LYS A 366 22.72 19.42 28.58
N GLU A 367 22.80 19.69 29.88
CA GLU A 367 23.37 20.92 30.40
C GLU A 367 24.83 21.13 29.98
N ILE A 368 25.20 22.38 29.77
CA ILE A 368 26.55 22.78 29.42
C ILE A 368 27.38 22.94 30.69
N CYS A 369 28.50 22.22 30.72
CA CYS A 369 29.43 22.21 31.84
C CYS A 369 30.65 23.09 31.54
N CYS A 370 31.02 23.93 32.50
CA CYS A 370 32.31 24.62 32.48
C CYS A 370 33.37 23.80 33.23
N PRO A 371 34.59 23.66 32.69
CA PRO A 371 35.68 22.97 33.37
C PRO A 371 36.11 23.74 34.62
N ILE A 372 36.73 23.05 35.58
CA ILE A 372 37.34 23.72 36.74
C ILE A 372 38.42 24.70 36.22
N PRO A 373 38.34 26.00 36.55
CA PRO A 373 39.35 26.95 36.12
C PRO A 373 40.73 26.55 36.64
N LYS A 374 41.71 26.43 35.73
CA LYS A 374 43.11 26.16 36.10
C LYS A 374 43.78 27.46 36.52
N LEU A 375 43.95 27.66 37.83
CA LEU A 375 44.56 28.86 38.42
C LEU A 375 46.02 28.56 38.81
N GLN A 376 46.96 29.42 38.41
CA GLN A 376 48.39 29.25 38.71
C GLN A 376 48.79 29.90 40.05
N ILE A 377 48.10 30.97 40.49
CA ILE A 377 48.53 31.84 41.59
C ILE A 377 47.33 32.32 42.47
N SER A 378 46.25 31.55 42.54
CA SER A 378 45.05 31.95 43.30
C SER A 378 44.18 30.76 43.69
N GLU A 379 43.47 30.87 44.82
CA GLU A 379 42.47 29.91 45.27
C GLU A 379 41.04 30.41 45.00
N ILE A 380 40.14 29.48 44.65
CA ILE A 380 38.71 29.78 44.52
C ILE A 380 38.14 29.97 45.92
N THR A 381 37.73 31.19 46.26
CA THR A 381 37.32 31.54 47.63
C THR A 381 35.86 31.22 47.91
N GLN A 382 35.00 31.37 46.90
CA GLN A 382 33.58 31.07 47.00
C GLN A 382 33.05 30.50 45.69
N HIS A 383 32.20 29.48 45.82
CA HIS A 383 31.38 28.97 44.75
C HIS A 383 29.92 29.26 45.11
N LYS A 384 29.17 29.89 44.21
CA LYS A 384 27.72 30.01 44.35
C LYS A 384 27.10 28.95 43.45
N ARG A 385 26.84 27.77 44.03
CA ARG A 385 26.20 26.65 43.31
C ARG A 385 24.68 26.84 43.32
N SER A 386 24.04 26.64 42.18
CA SER A 386 22.58 26.61 42.11
C SER A 386 22.00 25.24 42.47
N HIS A 387 22.72 24.13 42.24
CA HIS A 387 22.20 22.76 42.42
C HIS A 387 23.25 21.76 42.96
N PRO A 388 22.84 20.70 43.68
CA PRO A 388 23.72 19.62 44.12
C PRO A 388 24.09 18.69 42.95
N ALA A 389 25.35 18.22 42.98
CA ALA A 389 26.10 17.69 41.85
C ALA A 389 25.48 16.47 41.12
N ASN A 390 25.66 16.46 39.80
CA ASN A 390 25.95 15.26 39.01
C ASN A 390 26.83 15.61 37.79
N ASP A 391 27.82 14.75 37.50
CA ASP A 391 28.81 14.75 36.40
C ASP A 391 29.67 16.01 36.17
N CYS A 392 29.22 17.21 36.52
CA CYS A 392 29.89 18.48 36.24
C CYS A 392 29.97 19.39 37.47
N VAL A 393 31.03 20.19 37.53
CA VAL A 393 31.36 21.04 38.70
C VAL A 393 30.74 22.43 38.61
N TYR A 394 30.62 23.00 37.41
CA TYR A 394 30.03 24.32 37.14
C TYR A 394 29.13 24.28 35.91
N PHE A 395 28.00 24.99 35.96
CA PHE A 395 27.00 25.06 34.90
C PHE A 395 26.85 26.49 34.34
N TYR A 396 26.16 26.62 33.20
CA TYR A 396 25.87 27.92 32.59
C TYR A 396 25.26 28.91 33.59
N GLY A 397 25.85 30.11 33.68
CA GLY A 397 25.42 31.15 34.62
C GLY A 397 25.99 31.01 36.04
N ASP A 398 26.61 29.88 36.39
CA ASP A 398 27.36 29.78 37.64
C ASP A 398 28.54 30.74 37.64
N GLN A 399 28.85 31.24 38.84
CA GLN A 399 29.91 32.21 39.05
C GLN A 399 30.90 31.70 40.09
N VAL A 400 32.18 31.91 39.79
CA VAL A 400 33.28 31.62 40.71
C VAL A 400 33.96 32.90 41.12
N SER A 401 34.13 33.08 42.43
CA SER A 401 34.93 34.16 42.99
C SER A 401 36.33 33.64 43.29
N TYR A 402 37.35 34.27 42.74
CA TYR A 402 38.75 33.94 42.98
C TYR A 402 39.49 35.15 43.54
N SER A 403 40.43 34.93 44.46
CA SER A 403 41.22 36.01 45.07
C SER A 403 42.61 36.09 44.46
N CYS A 404 43.01 37.30 44.08
CA CYS A 404 44.35 37.60 43.57
C CYS A 404 45.11 38.40 44.64
N TYR A 405 45.82 37.71 45.52
CA TYR A 405 46.52 38.24 46.71
C TYR A 405 45.61 39.09 47.66
N GLU A 406 46.07 39.32 48.88
CA GLU A 406 45.28 39.75 50.06
C GLU A 406 44.24 40.86 49.75
N ASP A 407 42.97 40.44 49.70
CA ASP A 407 41.71 41.23 49.68
C ASP A 407 41.06 41.67 48.35
N HIS A 408 41.58 41.29 47.17
CA HIS A 408 40.88 41.55 45.90
C HIS A 408 40.19 40.29 45.33
N LYS A 409 38.84 40.29 45.34
CA LYS A 409 38.00 39.23 44.77
C LYS A 409 37.54 39.60 43.36
N LEU A 410 37.83 38.73 42.39
CA LEU A 410 37.38 38.82 41.00
C LEU A 410 36.32 37.74 40.71
N LEU A 411 35.48 38.00 39.72
CA LEU A 411 34.33 37.15 39.36
C LEU A 411 34.46 36.63 37.93
N ALA A 412 34.42 35.31 37.75
CA ALA A 412 34.28 34.69 36.43
C ALA A 412 32.90 34.04 36.31
N THR A 413 32.28 34.15 35.13
CA THR A 413 30.95 33.59 34.84
C THR A 413 31.04 32.54 33.73
N CYS A 414 30.38 31.40 33.91
CA CYS A 414 30.31 30.34 32.91
C CYS A 414 29.36 30.74 31.77
N ARG A 415 29.86 30.74 30.53
CA ARG A 415 29.11 31.11 29.31
C ARG A 415 28.41 29.90 28.67
N ALA A 416 27.49 30.20 27.75
CA ALA A 416 26.69 29.21 27.02
C ALA A 416 27.51 28.38 26.02
N ASP A 417 28.80 28.66 25.84
CA ASP A 417 29.75 27.88 25.05
C ASP A 417 30.59 26.91 25.91
N GLY A 418 30.35 26.87 27.23
CA GLY A 418 31.12 26.07 28.18
C GLY A 418 32.49 26.67 28.54
N THR A 419 32.73 27.93 28.17
CA THR A 419 33.94 28.67 28.52
C THR A 419 33.69 29.67 29.64
N TRP A 420 34.75 30.03 30.37
CA TRP A 420 34.68 31.09 31.37
C TRP A 420 34.77 32.46 30.71
N ASN A 421 34.10 33.45 31.31
CA ASN A 421 34.35 34.85 31.02
C ASN A 421 34.89 35.53 32.27
N PRO A 422 36.15 36.00 32.26
CA PRO A 422 37.14 35.92 31.17
C PRO A 422 37.61 34.48 30.85
N GLN A 423 38.10 34.24 29.61
CA GLN A 423 38.50 32.91 29.07
C GLN A 423 39.61 32.22 29.89
N THR A 424 40.35 32.99 30.68
CA THR A 424 41.20 32.54 31.77
C THR A 424 41.03 33.52 32.94
N PRO A 425 40.74 33.08 34.17
CA PRO A 425 40.69 33.98 35.31
C PRO A 425 42.13 34.44 35.63
N SER A 426 42.51 35.58 35.05
CA SER A 426 43.82 36.22 35.22
C SER A 426 43.73 37.37 36.22
N CYS A 427 44.83 37.66 36.90
CA CYS A 427 44.94 38.72 37.92
C CYS A 427 45.47 40.06 37.37
N ASP A 428 45.73 40.17 36.06
CA ASP A 428 46.33 41.37 35.48
C ASP A 428 45.27 42.35 34.98
N ASP A 429 45.02 43.39 35.77
CA ASP A 429 44.08 44.45 35.45
C ASP A 429 44.77 45.83 35.29
N ARG A 430 46.12 45.93 35.49
CA ARG A 430 46.86 47.22 35.48
C ARG A 430 48.36 47.17 35.11
N CYS A 431 48.86 46.21 34.32
CA CYS A 431 50.25 46.21 33.79
C CYS A 431 51.38 46.34 34.83
N ASN A 432 51.14 45.97 36.09
CA ASN A 432 52.12 46.21 37.16
C ASN A 432 53.38 45.34 37.02
N PHE A 433 53.34 44.32 36.16
CA PHE A 433 54.43 43.38 35.94
C PHE A 433 54.66 43.21 34.43
N PRO A 434 55.81 43.66 33.90
CA PRO A 434 56.16 43.45 32.49
C PRO A 434 56.36 41.94 32.22
N PRO A 435 55.89 41.41 31.08
CA PRO A 435 56.09 39.99 30.74
C PRO A 435 57.57 39.62 30.73
N ARG A 436 57.91 38.42 31.20
CA ARG A 436 59.30 37.92 31.14
C ARG A 436 59.57 37.37 29.73
N ILE A 437 60.75 37.65 29.20
CA ILE A 437 61.23 37.08 27.92
C ILE A 437 62.35 36.07 28.21
N VAL A 438 62.46 35.03 27.37
CA VAL A 438 63.48 33.98 27.50
C VAL A 438 64.82 34.54 27.00
N HIS A 439 65.92 34.25 27.70
CA HIS A 439 67.26 34.78 27.39
C HIS A 439 67.34 36.31 27.32
N GLY A 440 66.53 37.00 28.13
CA GLY A 440 66.56 38.45 28.27
C GLY A 440 65.88 38.93 29.54
N HIS A 441 66.14 40.18 29.88
CA HIS A 441 65.66 40.84 31.09
C HIS A 441 65.30 42.30 30.79
N TYR A 442 64.42 42.89 31.58
CA TYR A 442 64.10 44.31 31.44
C TYR A 442 64.93 45.17 32.40
N LYS A 443 65.29 46.38 31.97
CA LYS A 443 65.98 47.35 32.81
C LYS A 443 65.08 47.79 33.96
N ARG A 444 65.51 47.50 35.20
CA ARG A 444 64.81 47.99 36.39
C ARG A 444 65.17 49.45 36.64
N ASN A 445 64.24 50.37 36.35
CA ASN A 445 64.35 51.75 36.82
C ASN A 445 64.01 51.78 38.33
N LYS A 446 64.95 52.17 39.20
CA LYS A 446 64.83 52.03 40.67
C LYS A 446 63.85 53.01 41.35
N PHE A 447 63.15 53.87 40.61
CA PHE A 447 62.44 55.02 41.18
C PHE A 447 60.91 55.03 41.05
N TYR A 448 60.27 54.04 40.40
CA TYR A 448 58.81 54.01 40.28
C TYR A 448 58.20 52.64 40.57
N ALA A 449 57.14 52.63 41.39
CA ALA A 449 56.35 51.43 41.73
C ALA A 449 55.39 50.96 40.62
N PHE A 450 55.31 51.71 39.51
CA PHE A 450 54.46 51.42 38.35
C PHE A 450 55.27 51.58 37.07
N PHE A 451 55.34 50.54 36.24
CA PHE A 451 56.03 50.61 34.94
C PHE A 451 55.09 51.20 33.88
N LYS A 452 55.29 52.48 33.53
CA LYS A 452 54.62 53.08 32.35
C LYS A 452 55.25 52.62 31.04
N GLU A 453 56.55 52.37 31.06
CA GLU A 453 57.37 52.01 29.92
C GLU A 453 58.48 51.08 30.42
N VAL A 454 58.78 50.04 29.64
CA VAL A 454 59.74 49.00 29.99
C VAL A 454 60.63 48.73 28.81
N THR A 455 61.95 48.77 29.04
CA THR A 455 62.97 48.47 28.04
C THR A 455 63.58 47.11 28.33
N TYR A 456 63.56 46.24 27.34
CA TYR A 456 64.13 44.90 27.38
C TYR A 456 65.55 44.89 26.80
N GLU A 457 66.39 44.03 27.37
CA GLU A 457 67.72 43.69 26.91
C GLU A 457 67.87 42.16 26.89
N CYS A 458 68.62 41.67 25.93
CA CYS A 458 68.92 40.25 25.83
C CYS A 458 70.19 39.90 26.61
N ASP A 459 70.25 38.66 27.07
CA ASP A 459 71.43 38.11 27.72
C ASP A 459 72.56 37.93 26.69
N GLU A 460 73.82 37.84 27.14
CA GLU A 460 74.97 37.78 26.23
C GLU A 460 74.87 36.62 25.21
N GLY A 461 75.14 36.93 23.93
CA GLY A 461 75.03 35.99 22.81
C GLY A 461 73.63 35.85 22.22
N TYR A 462 72.70 36.72 22.61
CA TYR A 462 71.37 36.85 22.00
C TYR A 462 71.15 38.29 21.50
N THR A 463 70.41 38.44 20.40
CA THR A 463 70.05 39.74 19.82
C THR A 463 68.55 39.99 19.94
N LEU A 464 68.17 41.25 20.20
CA LEU A 464 66.78 41.62 20.39
C LEU A 464 66.10 41.82 19.02
N VAL A 465 65.03 41.07 18.79
CA VAL A 465 64.18 41.16 17.59
C VAL A 465 62.78 41.60 18.02
N GLY A 466 62.40 42.81 17.58
CA GLY A 466 61.14 43.45 17.96
C GLY A 466 61.37 44.83 18.57
N GLU A 467 60.31 45.43 19.11
CA GLU A 467 60.40 46.73 19.76
C GLU A 467 61.02 46.58 21.15
N ALA A 468 62.22 47.14 21.36
CA ALA A 468 62.97 46.99 22.61
C ALA A 468 62.26 47.63 23.81
N THR A 469 61.41 48.62 23.56
CA THR A 469 60.69 49.35 24.60
C THR A 469 59.19 49.27 24.35
N ILE A 470 58.43 48.79 25.33
CA ILE A 470 56.98 48.73 25.26
C ILE A 470 56.37 49.61 26.35
N SER A 471 55.27 50.28 26.01
CA SER A 471 54.54 51.17 26.92
C SER A 471 53.19 50.57 27.29
N CYS A 472 52.70 50.81 28.50
CA CYS A 472 51.35 50.38 28.89
C CYS A 472 50.38 51.58 28.91
N SER A 473 49.27 51.43 28.18
CA SER A 473 48.13 52.36 28.18
C SER A 473 46.83 51.58 28.34
N SER A 474 45.94 52.03 29.25
CA SER A 474 44.63 51.40 29.48
C SER A 474 44.70 49.89 29.75
N SER A 475 45.66 49.45 30.57
CA SER A 475 45.88 48.04 30.93
C SER A 475 46.24 47.12 29.75
N MET A 476 46.79 47.69 28.67
CA MET A 476 47.34 46.96 27.53
C MET A 476 48.75 47.47 27.16
N TRP A 477 49.67 46.55 26.85
CA TRP A 477 50.98 46.88 26.28
C TRP A 477 50.85 47.30 24.82
N SER A 478 51.62 48.32 24.41
CA SER A 478 51.54 48.96 23.09
C SER A 478 51.98 48.05 21.94
N SER A 479 52.77 47.02 22.23
CA SER A 479 53.42 46.15 21.25
C SER A 479 53.61 44.74 21.82
N PRO A 480 53.65 43.68 21.00
CA PRO A 480 54.06 42.35 21.46
C PRO A 480 55.49 42.40 22.04
N VAL A 481 55.75 41.53 23.02
CA VAL A 481 57.05 41.50 23.71
C VAL A 481 58.19 41.12 22.74
N PRO A 482 59.36 41.75 22.85
CA PRO A 482 60.49 41.46 21.98
C PRO A 482 61.05 40.05 22.24
N GLN A 483 61.62 39.44 21.20
CA GLN A 483 62.23 38.11 21.27
C GLN A 483 63.76 38.23 21.25
N CYS A 484 64.41 37.54 22.18
CA CYS A 484 65.87 37.39 22.17
C CYS A 484 66.24 36.17 21.34
N LYS A 485 66.79 36.39 20.15
CA LYS A 485 67.20 35.33 19.22
C LYS A 485 68.68 35.01 19.37
N ALA A 486 69.03 33.74 19.32
CA ALA A 486 70.42 33.31 19.45
C ALA A 486 71.33 33.90 18.35
N LEU A 487 72.58 34.22 18.70
CA LEU A 487 73.64 34.56 17.75
C LEU A 487 74.67 33.43 17.70
N CYS A 488 74.78 32.76 16.56
CA CYS A 488 75.80 31.74 16.31
C CYS A 488 77.06 32.37 15.72
N VAL A 489 78.23 31.94 16.20
CA VAL A 489 79.54 32.35 15.66
C VAL A 489 79.77 31.68 14.32
N LYS A 490 80.44 32.38 13.40
CA LYS A 490 80.84 31.84 12.09
C LYS A 490 81.58 30.48 12.23
N PRO A 491 81.13 29.43 11.51
CA PRO A 491 81.80 28.15 11.51
C PRO A 491 83.04 28.17 10.60
N GLU A 492 84.12 27.52 11.04
CA GLU A 492 85.33 27.35 10.25
C GLU A 492 85.22 26.10 9.36
N ILE A 493 85.44 26.26 8.05
CA ILE A 493 85.37 25.16 7.08
C ILE A 493 86.67 25.10 6.28
N ALA A 494 87.42 24.01 6.43
CA ALA A 494 88.64 23.76 5.66
C ALA A 494 88.29 23.34 4.23
N ASN A 495 88.96 23.92 3.23
CA ASN A 495 88.75 23.63 1.80
C ASN A 495 87.30 23.82 1.33
N GLY A 496 86.61 24.83 1.89
CA GLY A 496 85.26 25.21 1.51
C GLY A 496 84.92 26.63 1.95
N ARG A 497 83.83 27.17 1.39
CA ARG A 497 83.33 28.52 1.67
C ARG A 497 81.85 28.51 2.04
N LEU A 498 81.46 29.50 2.84
CA LEU A 498 80.05 29.75 3.18
C LEU A 498 79.40 30.61 2.09
N SER A 499 78.12 30.34 1.81
CA SER A 499 77.31 31.09 0.84
C SER A 499 77.07 32.56 1.21
N VAL A 500 76.99 32.86 2.50
CA VAL A 500 76.88 34.22 3.03
C VAL A 500 77.92 34.36 4.13
N ASP A 501 78.88 35.25 3.97
CA ASP A 501 79.99 35.41 4.94
C ASP A 501 79.67 36.53 5.95
N LYS A 502 79.39 36.15 7.20
CA LYS A 502 79.15 37.05 8.34
C LYS A 502 79.92 36.55 9.54
N ASP A 503 80.33 37.44 10.43
CA ASP A 503 80.97 37.04 11.69
C ASP A 503 79.98 36.37 12.66
N HIS A 504 78.70 36.75 12.59
CA HIS A 504 77.62 36.21 13.42
C HIS A 504 76.33 36.01 12.61
N TYR A 505 75.58 34.95 12.94
CA TYR A 505 74.33 34.58 12.29
C TYR A 505 73.20 34.53 13.31
N VAL A 506 72.03 35.05 12.96
CA VAL A 506 70.85 35.05 13.83
C VAL A 506 70.13 33.70 13.74
N GLU A 507 69.51 33.28 14.85
CA GLU A 507 68.68 32.08 14.92
C GLU A 507 67.73 31.93 13.72
N SER A 508 67.65 30.70 13.19
CA SER A 508 66.94 30.32 11.97
C SER A 508 67.55 30.83 10.65
N GLU A 509 68.70 31.53 10.66
CA GLU A 509 69.45 31.78 9.41
C GLU A 509 70.11 30.49 8.91
N ASN A 510 69.87 30.17 7.64
CA ASN A 510 70.46 29.05 6.90
C ASN A 510 71.69 29.55 6.13
N VAL A 511 72.79 28.81 6.26
CA VAL A 511 73.99 28.99 5.46
C VAL A 511 74.30 27.68 4.74
N THR A 512 74.51 27.76 3.42
CA THR A 512 75.00 26.63 2.62
C THR A 512 76.51 26.65 2.50
N ILE A 513 77.11 25.47 2.53
CA ILE A 513 78.55 25.21 2.39
C ILE A 513 78.84 24.80 0.95
N GLN A 514 79.93 25.33 0.39
CA GLN A 514 80.42 24.95 -0.92
C GLN A 514 81.91 24.61 -0.83
N CYS A 515 82.26 23.34 -1.07
CA CYS A 515 83.64 22.87 -1.05
C CYS A 515 84.43 23.35 -2.27
N ASP A 516 85.75 23.40 -2.12
CA ASP A 516 86.69 23.72 -3.18
C ASP A 516 86.85 22.55 -4.17
N SER A 517 87.39 22.82 -5.37
CA SER A 517 87.45 21.82 -6.44
C SER A 517 88.25 20.58 -6.03
N GLY A 518 87.64 19.40 -6.19
CA GLY A 518 88.21 18.12 -5.78
C GLY A 518 87.75 17.64 -4.39
N TYR A 519 87.00 18.44 -3.64
CA TYR A 519 86.46 18.07 -2.33
C TYR A 519 84.93 17.94 -2.36
N GLY A 520 84.41 16.86 -1.78
CA GLY A 520 83.00 16.58 -1.60
C GLY A 520 82.52 16.92 -0.19
N VAL A 521 81.26 17.30 -0.05
CA VAL A 521 80.64 17.59 1.25
C VAL A 521 80.31 16.27 1.95
N VAL A 522 80.90 16.04 3.12
CA VAL A 522 80.54 14.94 4.03
C VAL A 522 79.65 15.49 5.13
N GLY A 523 78.36 15.18 5.05
CA GLY A 523 77.32 15.71 5.94
C GLY A 523 76.26 16.51 5.18
N THR A 524 75.49 17.34 5.90
CA THR A 524 74.43 18.15 5.30
C THR A 524 74.99 19.47 4.76
N GLN A 525 74.75 19.75 3.48
CA GLN A 525 75.26 20.95 2.79
C GLN A 525 74.73 22.29 3.34
N SER A 526 73.65 22.28 4.11
CA SER A 526 73.06 23.47 4.73
C SER A 526 73.00 23.32 6.25
N ILE A 527 73.46 24.34 6.96
CA ILE A 527 73.40 24.43 8.43
C ILE A 527 72.58 25.64 8.84
N THR A 528 71.90 25.54 9.97
CA THR A 528 71.03 26.59 10.51
C THR A 528 71.46 26.95 11.92
N CYS A 529 71.47 28.23 12.26
CA CYS A 529 71.73 28.67 13.62
C CYS A 529 70.56 28.29 14.55
N SER A 530 70.82 27.46 15.56
CA SER A 530 69.84 26.99 16.54
C SER A 530 69.70 27.96 17.73
N GLU A 531 68.57 27.88 18.45
CA GLU A 531 68.25 28.62 19.68
C GLU A 531 69.30 28.48 20.80
N ASN A 532 70.11 27.41 20.75
CA ASN A 532 71.17 27.13 21.73
C ASN A 532 72.54 27.73 21.35
N ARG A 533 72.60 28.60 20.32
CA ARG A 533 73.85 29.18 19.76
C ARG A 533 74.78 28.14 19.12
N ILE A 534 74.24 27.01 18.68
CA ILE A 534 74.96 25.90 18.02
C ILE A 534 74.41 25.75 16.59
N TRP A 535 75.26 25.30 15.66
CA TRP A 535 74.84 24.97 14.31
C TRP A 535 74.13 23.61 14.25
N TYR A 536 72.98 23.57 13.59
CA TYR A 536 72.24 22.33 13.35
C TYR A 536 71.89 22.17 11.87
N PRO A 537 72.13 21.00 11.27
CA PRO A 537 72.91 19.87 11.79
C PRO A 537 74.38 20.25 12.06
N GLU A 538 75.17 19.34 12.63
CA GLU A 538 76.60 19.58 12.88
C GLU A 538 77.33 20.06 11.61
N VAL A 539 78.32 20.94 11.78
CA VAL A 539 79.02 21.60 10.66
C VAL A 539 79.69 20.54 9.77
N PRO A 540 79.38 20.48 8.46
CA PRO A 540 79.91 19.45 7.56
C PRO A 540 81.39 19.69 7.22
N THR A 541 82.09 18.62 6.85
CA THR A 541 83.50 18.66 6.41
C THR A 541 83.60 18.51 4.90
N CYS A 542 84.59 19.16 4.30
CA CYS A 542 84.95 18.98 2.89
C CYS A 542 86.08 17.95 2.81
N GLU A 543 85.78 16.75 2.32
CA GLU A 543 86.75 15.66 2.20
C GLU A 543 87.11 15.40 0.73
N TRP A 544 88.35 15.00 0.46
CA TRP A 544 88.82 14.77 -0.90
C TRP A 544 88.08 13.60 -1.55
N GLU A 545 87.40 13.84 -2.67
CA GLU A 545 86.75 12.80 -3.47
C GLU A 545 87.78 11.96 -4.24
N VAL A 546 87.77 10.64 -4.01
CA VAL A 546 88.67 9.67 -4.64
C VAL A 546 88.18 9.35 -6.08
N PRO A 547 89.01 9.54 -7.13
CA PRO A 547 88.62 9.19 -8.50
C PRO A 547 88.38 7.68 -8.69
N GLU A 548 87.37 7.32 -9.50
CA GLU A 548 87.03 5.92 -9.81
C GLU A 548 88.25 5.13 -10.34
N GLY A 549 88.52 3.96 -9.74
CA GLY A 549 89.63 3.07 -10.10
C GLY A 549 90.83 3.06 -9.13
N CYS A 550 90.91 3.97 -8.17
CA CYS A 550 91.99 4.00 -7.15
C CYS A 550 91.68 3.23 -5.84
N GLU A 551 90.50 2.61 -5.72
CA GLU A 551 90.05 1.91 -4.50
C GLU A 551 90.96 0.73 -4.10
N GLN A 552 91.48 0.00 -5.09
CA GLN A 552 92.33 -1.19 -4.88
C GLN A 552 93.72 -0.83 -4.33
N VAL A 553 94.25 0.34 -4.72
CA VAL A 553 95.54 0.87 -4.24
C VAL A 553 95.44 1.29 -2.77
N LEU A 554 94.31 1.87 -2.38
CA LEU A 554 94.00 2.23 -0.99
C LEU A 554 93.77 1.00 -0.10
N ALA A 555 93.12 -0.05 -0.62
CA ALA A 555 92.94 -1.31 0.10
C ALA A 555 94.27 -2.01 0.40
N GLY A 556 95.18 -2.10 -0.58
CA GLY A 556 96.52 -2.65 -0.38
C GLY A 556 97.39 -1.83 0.58
N ARG A 557 97.31 -0.50 0.50
CA ARG A 557 98.02 0.40 1.42
C ARG A 557 97.50 0.30 2.86
N ARG A 558 96.18 0.14 3.07
CA ARG A 558 95.58 -0.04 4.41
C ARG A 558 95.96 -1.39 5.03
N LEU A 559 96.03 -2.47 4.24
CA LEU A 559 96.50 -3.79 4.69
C LEU A 559 97.96 -3.75 5.20
N MET A 560 98.84 -3.02 4.52
CA MET A 560 100.24 -2.83 4.91
C MET A 560 100.41 -2.02 6.20
N GLN A 561 99.43 -1.15 6.55
CA GLN A 561 99.47 -0.31 7.76
C GLN A 561 98.99 -1.02 9.03
N CYS A 562 98.36 -2.18 8.92
CA CYS A 562 97.86 -2.97 10.06
C CYS A 562 98.91 -3.92 10.65
N LEU A 563 100.08 -4.05 10.03
CA LEU A 563 101.17 -4.89 10.52
C LEU A 563 102.18 -4.01 11.27
N LEU A 564 102.22 -4.17 12.59
CA LEU A 564 102.92 -3.28 13.51
C LEU A 564 104.45 -3.49 13.54
N ASN A 565 104.98 -4.53 12.90
CA ASN A 565 106.40 -4.87 12.96
C ASN A 565 106.97 -5.22 11.57
N PRO A 566 108.10 -4.62 11.14
CA PRO A 566 108.71 -4.89 9.83
C PRO A 566 109.11 -6.37 9.60
N GLU A 567 109.39 -7.14 10.65
CA GLU A 567 109.60 -8.60 10.53
C GLU A 567 108.31 -9.35 10.19
N ASP A 568 107.14 -8.90 10.66
CA ASP A 568 105.84 -9.49 10.32
C ASP A 568 105.43 -9.16 8.89
N VAL A 569 105.79 -7.98 8.39
CA VAL A 569 105.62 -7.60 6.98
C VAL A 569 106.50 -8.48 6.08
N LYS A 570 107.75 -8.73 6.49
CA LYS A 570 108.68 -9.60 5.77
C LYS A 570 108.23 -11.07 5.79
N MET A 571 107.75 -11.56 6.93
CA MET A 571 107.16 -12.90 7.07
C MET A 571 105.88 -13.03 6.24
N ALA A 572 105.02 -12.01 6.21
CA ALA A 572 103.81 -12.00 5.38
C ALA A 572 104.14 -11.98 3.88
N LEU A 573 105.17 -11.23 3.47
CA LEU A 573 105.67 -11.24 2.08
C LEU A 573 106.30 -12.59 1.71
N GLU A 574 107.03 -13.23 2.61
CA GLU A 574 107.58 -14.58 2.43
C GLU A 574 106.46 -15.65 2.36
N LEU A 575 105.43 -15.56 3.21
CA LEU A 575 104.26 -16.44 3.17
C LEU A 575 103.43 -16.25 1.89
N TYR A 576 103.29 -15.01 1.42
CA TYR A 576 102.60 -14.70 0.17
C TYR A 576 103.40 -15.16 -1.05
N LYS A 577 104.73 -15.04 -1.01
CA LYS A 577 105.62 -15.62 -2.02
C LYS A 577 105.53 -17.16 -2.04
N LEU A 578 105.51 -17.80 -0.87
CA LEU A 578 105.33 -19.25 -0.72
C LEU A 578 103.96 -19.72 -1.22
N SER A 579 102.88 -18.97 -0.97
CA SER A 579 101.55 -19.33 -1.49
C SER A 579 101.53 -19.26 -3.02
N LEU A 580 102.15 -18.24 -3.62
CA LEU A 580 102.28 -18.13 -5.07
C LEU A 580 103.15 -19.25 -5.68
N GLU A 581 104.21 -19.69 -4.99
CA GLU A 581 105.02 -20.85 -5.41
C GLU A 581 104.25 -22.18 -5.29
N ILE A 582 103.44 -22.36 -4.24
CA ILE A 582 102.54 -23.52 -4.09
C ILE A 582 101.52 -23.55 -5.24
N ASP A 583 100.86 -22.41 -5.52
CA ASP A 583 99.91 -22.32 -6.63
C ASP A 583 100.58 -22.65 -7.97
N LEU A 584 101.81 -22.19 -8.21
CA LEU A 584 102.60 -22.50 -9.40
C LEU A 584 102.95 -24.00 -9.51
N LEU A 585 103.31 -24.64 -8.39
CA LEU A 585 103.60 -26.08 -8.33
C LEU A 585 102.33 -26.93 -8.50
N GLU A 586 101.18 -26.50 -7.97
CA GLU A 586 99.91 -27.18 -8.19
C GLU A 586 99.48 -27.11 -9.66
N LEU A 587 99.71 -25.97 -10.31
CA LEU A 587 99.46 -25.76 -11.74
C LEU A 587 100.38 -26.62 -12.63
N GLN A 588 101.65 -26.80 -12.22
CA GLN A 588 102.58 -27.73 -12.86
C GLN A 588 102.18 -29.19 -12.66
N ARG A 589 101.76 -29.56 -11.44
CA ARG A 589 101.24 -30.91 -11.11
C ARG A 589 99.97 -31.24 -11.88
N GLU A 590 99.07 -30.27 -12.10
CA GLU A 590 97.88 -30.47 -12.95
C GLU A 590 98.24 -30.68 -14.41
N LYS A 591 99.25 -29.96 -14.94
CA LYS A 591 99.80 -30.18 -16.29
C LYS A 591 100.42 -31.55 -16.48
N GLU A 592 101.07 -32.12 -15.46
CA GLU A 592 101.64 -33.47 -15.50
C GLU A 592 100.59 -34.58 -15.30
N ARG A 593 99.51 -34.29 -14.56
CA ARG A 593 98.42 -35.25 -14.27
C ARG A 593 97.42 -35.40 -15.41
N TYR A 594 97.32 -34.40 -16.30
CA TYR A 594 96.55 -34.45 -17.54
C TYR A 594 97.40 -33.97 -18.72
N PRO A 595 98.31 -34.82 -19.24
CA PRO A 595 99.03 -34.50 -20.47
C PRO A 595 98.03 -34.40 -21.62
N ALA A 596 97.97 -33.23 -22.27
CA ALA A 596 97.23 -33.10 -23.52
C ALA A 596 97.81 -34.09 -24.57
N PRO A 597 96.96 -34.75 -25.38
CA PRO A 597 97.42 -35.73 -26.35
C PRO A 597 98.38 -35.10 -27.37
N VAL A 598 99.57 -35.71 -27.51
CA VAL A 598 100.53 -35.38 -28.57
C VAL A 598 99.95 -35.83 -29.91
N LYS A 599 99.88 -34.91 -30.87
CA LYS A 599 99.60 -35.20 -32.28
C LYS A 599 100.80 -35.84 -32.96
#